data_AF-A0A7W0EUM5-F1
#
_entry.id   AF-A0A7W0EUM5-F1
#
_cell.length_a   1.000
_cell.length_b   1.000
_cell.length_c   1.000
_cell.angle_alpha   90.00
_cell.angle_beta   90.00
_cell.angle_gamma   90.00
#
_symmetry.space_group_name_H-M   'P 1'
#
loop_
_entity.id
_entity.type
_entity.pdbx_description
1 polymer ?
#
loop_
_entity_poly.entity_id
_entity_poly.type
_entity_poly.pdbx_seq_one_letter_code
_entity_poly.pdbx_strand_id
1 'polypeptide(L)'
;MTHINPDALKPFAAKYIWWKTPEEAIEIPERVIAQVMNIADYADVQSLADLVGDKVFHDVLKHAEIGWFNERSWAYWHYRLGLAAVDHVPPMPIRKLP
;
A
#
# COMPACT_ATOMS: atom_id res chain seq x y z
N MET A 1 4.69 -9.56 -11.15
CA MET A 1 4.59 -8.10 -11.04
C MET A 1 3.58 -7.64 -12.06
N THR A 2 2.44 -7.15 -11.59
CA THR A 2 1.41 -6.55 -12.44
C THR A 2 1.98 -5.27 -13.03
N HIS A 3 1.94 -5.09 -14.35
CA HIS A 3 2.45 -3.88 -15.00
C HIS A 3 1.49 -2.72 -14.74
N ILE A 4 1.76 -1.93 -13.70
CA ILE A 4 1.10 -0.65 -13.44
C ILE A 4 1.90 0.43 -14.15
N ASN A 5 1.23 1.38 -14.81
CA ASN A 5 1.89 2.58 -15.29
C ASN A 5 2.18 3.52 -14.09
N PRO A 6 3.44 3.77 -13.71
CA PRO A 6 3.77 4.57 -12.52
C PRO A 6 3.23 6.00 -12.59
N ASP A 7 3.12 6.59 -13.80
CA ASP A 7 2.58 7.94 -13.97
C ASP A 7 1.14 8.07 -13.48
N ALA A 8 0.35 6.98 -13.54
CA ALA A 8 -1.02 6.98 -13.06
C ALA A 8 -1.11 7.14 -11.52
N LEU A 9 0.00 6.94 -10.80
CA LEU A 9 0.06 7.09 -9.35
C LEU A 9 0.45 8.51 -8.89
N LYS A 10 0.87 9.39 -9.80
CA LYS A 10 1.28 10.77 -9.46
C LYS A 10 0.24 11.57 -8.66
N PRO A 11 -1.08 11.49 -8.94
CA PRO A 11 -2.07 12.21 -8.14
C PRO A 11 -2.07 11.76 -6.67
N PHE A 12 -1.93 10.46 -6.43
CA PHE A 12 -1.85 9.90 -5.07
C PHE A 12 -0.53 10.26 -4.40
N ALA A 13 0.58 10.19 -5.15
CA ALA A 13 1.89 10.59 -4.64
C ALA A 13 1.90 12.05 -4.18
N ALA A 14 1.37 12.96 -5.01
CA ALA A 14 1.26 14.38 -4.69
C ALA A 14 0.41 14.64 -3.43
N LYS A 15 -0.66 13.84 -3.21
CA LYS A 15 -1.58 14.02 -2.08
C LYS A 15 -1.05 13.43 -0.78
N TYR A 16 -0.40 12.27 -0.82
CA TYR A 16 -0.10 11.46 0.38
C TYR A 16 1.39 11.34 0.75
N ILE A 17 2.29 11.82 -0.12
CA ILE A 17 3.74 11.82 0.11
C ILE A 17 4.25 13.25 -0.06
N TRP A 18 4.26 14.01 1.05
CA TRP A 18 4.63 15.44 1.04
C TRP A 18 6.13 15.71 1.20
N TRP A 19 6.94 14.67 1.44
CA TRP A 19 8.39 14.77 1.64
C TRP A 19 9.22 14.39 0.41
N LYS A 20 8.56 14.12 -0.73
CA LYS A 20 9.16 13.83 -2.05
C LYS A 20 8.36 14.53 -3.14
N THR A 21 8.94 14.74 -4.31
CA THR A 21 8.14 15.09 -5.50
C THR A 21 7.31 13.89 -5.96
N PRO A 22 6.20 14.10 -6.69
CA PRO A 22 5.44 13.00 -7.28
C PRO A 22 6.31 12.12 -8.19
N GLU A 23 7.23 12.72 -8.95
CA GLU A 23 8.17 12.04 -9.84
C GLU A 23 9.11 11.10 -9.07
N GLU A 24 9.70 11.57 -7.96
CA GLU A 24 10.56 10.76 -7.10
C GLU A 24 9.79 9.66 -6.37
N ALA A 25 8.54 9.92 -6.01
CA ALA A 25 7.73 8.97 -5.25
C ALA A 25 7.32 7.77 -6.10
N ILE A 26 7.00 7.98 -7.39
CA ILE A 26 6.59 6.90 -8.29
C ILE A 26 7.75 6.02 -8.77
N GLU A 27 9.01 6.35 -8.45
CA GLU A 27 10.15 5.44 -8.64
C GLU A 27 10.00 4.15 -7.82
N ILE A 28 9.20 4.19 -6.75
CA ILE A 28 8.80 3.03 -5.95
C ILE A 28 7.27 2.98 -5.89
N PRO A 29 6.59 2.51 -6.95
CA PRO A 29 5.12 2.49 -7.05
C PRO A 29 4.42 1.81 -5.87
N GLU A 30 5.00 0.71 -5.37
CA GLU A 30 4.48 -0.06 -4.25
C GLU A 30 4.42 0.77 -2.98
N ARG A 31 5.38 1.69 -2.78
CA ARG A 31 5.38 2.58 -1.62
C ARG A 31 4.24 3.59 -1.70
N VAL A 32 3.93 4.11 -2.89
CA VAL A 32 2.79 5.01 -3.11
C VAL A 32 1.48 4.29 -2.82
N ILE A 33 1.32 3.07 -3.35
CA ILE A 33 0.15 2.23 -3.11
C ILE A 33 0.00 1.92 -1.62
N ALA A 34 1.08 1.50 -0.96
CA ALA A 34 1.09 1.24 0.48
C ALA A 34 0.70 2.49 1.28
N GLN A 35 1.16 3.67 0.87
CA GLN A 35 0.81 4.92 1.52
C GLN A 35 -0.69 5.22 1.43
N VAL A 36 -1.29 5.05 0.24
CA VAL A 36 -2.75 5.19 0.06
C VAL A 36 -3.49 4.16 0.92
N MET A 37 -3.09 2.89 0.86
CA MET A 37 -3.67 1.83 1.69
C MET A 37 -3.54 2.15 3.19
N ASN A 38 -2.49 2.85 3.61
CA ASN A 38 -2.25 3.12 5.03
C ASN A 38 -3.07 4.31 5.57
N ILE A 39 -3.20 5.40 4.81
CA ILE A 39 -3.71 6.69 5.33
C ILE A 39 -4.77 7.40 4.45
N ALA A 40 -5.10 6.87 3.27
CA ALA A 40 -6.04 7.55 2.39
C ALA A 40 -7.49 7.45 2.85
N ASP A 41 -8.32 8.33 2.28
CA ASP A 41 -9.77 8.29 2.45
C ASP A 41 -10.40 7.21 1.56
N TYR A 42 -11.67 6.91 1.81
CA TYR A 42 -12.38 5.83 1.11
C TYR A 42 -12.46 6.05 -0.41
N ALA A 43 -12.67 7.29 -0.85
CA ALA A 43 -12.82 7.60 -2.28
C ALA A 43 -11.51 7.37 -3.03
N ASP A 44 -10.38 7.76 -2.44
CA ASP A 44 -9.07 7.55 -3.03
C ASP A 44 -8.65 6.07 -3.00
N VAL A 45 -8.98 5.35 -1.92
CA VAL A 45 -8.77 3.90 -1.86
C VAL A 45 -9.57 3.18 -2.95
N GLN A 46 -10.83 3.56 -3.17
CA GLN A 46 -11.66 2.97 -4.23
C GLN A 46 -11.11 3.30 -5.62
N SER A 47 -10.73 4.56 -5.85
CA SER A 47 -10.13 4.98 -7.12
C SER A 47 -8.83 4.24 -7.42
N LEU A 48 -7.99 4.01 -6.39
CA LEU A 48 -6.79 3.22 -6.53
C LEU A 48 -7.12 1.74 -6.81
N ALA A 49 -8.10 1.16 -6.12
CA ALA A 49 -8.53 -0.22 -6.34
C ALA A 49 -9.03 -0.44 -7.77
N ASP A 50 -9.79 0.50 -8.33
CA ASP A 50 -10.25 0.46 -9.72
C ASP A 50 -9.09 0.58 -10.72
N LEU A 51 -8.03 1.31 -10.34
CA LEU A 51 -6.83 1.50 -11.16
C LEU A 51 -5.91 0.27 -11.18
N VAL A 52 -5.66 -0.37 -10.03
CA VAL A 52 -4.61 -1.40 -9.90
C VAL A 52 -5.15 -2.81 -9.62
N GLY A 53 -6.39 -2.92 -9.14
CA GLY A 53 -7.03 -4.16 -8.72
C GLY A 53 -6.49 -4.72 -7.39
N ASP A 54 -7.33 -5.52 -6.71
CA ASP A 54 -7.04 -6.07 -5.39
C ASP A 54 -5.80 -6.99 -5.35
N LYS A 55 -5.44 -7.62 -6.48
CA LYS A 55 -4.23 -8.45 -6.57
C LYS A 55 -2.96 -7.64 -6.29
N VAL A 56 -2.93 -6.36 -6.67
CA VAL A 56 -1.80 -5.49 -6.39
C VAL A 56 -1.72 -5.15 -4.90
N PHE A 57 -2.85 -4.92 -4.24
CA PHE A 57 -2.87 -4.71 -2.79
C PHE A 57 -2.32 -5.91 -2.02
N HIS A 58 -2.68 -7.12 -2.46
CA HIS A 58 -2.10 -8.35 -1.93
C HIS A 58 -0.57 -8.37 -2.07
N ASP A 59 -0.07 -8.11 -3.29
CA ASP A 59 1.36 -8.13 -3.55
C ASP A 59 2.12 -7.05 -2.77
N VAL A 60 1.52 -5.87 -2.55
CA VAL A 60 2.09 -4.79 -1.73
C VAL A 60 2.17 -5.20 -0.25
N LEU A 61 1.14 -5.81 0.33
CA LEU A 61 1.21 -6.30 1.72
C LEU A 61 2.31 -7.36 1.89
N LYS A 62 2.43 -8.27 0.92
CA LYS A 62 3.42 -9.35 0.95
C LYS A 62 4.87 -8.85 0.94
N HIS A 63 5.13 -7.73 0.27
CA HIS A 63 6.47 -7.14 0.15
C HIS A 63 6.61 -5.84 0.96
N ALA A 64 5.66 -5.55 1.86
CA ALA A 64 5.69 -4.33 2.65
C ALA A 64 6.94 -4.27 3.54
N GLU A 65 7.61 -3.12 3.53
CA GLU A 65 8.73 -2.89 4.43
C GLU A 65 8.27 -2.32 5.78
N ILE A 66 9.18 -2.34 6.75
CA ILE A 66 8.97 -1.74 8.06
C ILE A 66 8.55 -0.27 7.94
N GLY A 67 7.49 0.11 8.65
CA GLY A 67 7.00 1.49 8.69
C GLY A 67 6.11 1.91 7.52
N TRP A 68 5.87 1.05 6.53
CA TRP A 68 4.92 1.36 5.44
C TRP A 68 3.47 1.39 5.91
N PHE A 69 3.14 0.51 6.87
CA PHE A 69 1.81 0.39 7.46
C PHE A 69 1.86 0.65 8.97
N ASN A 70 0.74 1.09 9.54
CA ASN A 70 0.47 0.96 10.96
C ASN A 70 -0.31 -0.34 11.24
N GLU A 71 -0.42 -0.73 12.51
CA GLU A 71 -1.09 -1.97 12.94
C GLU A 71 -2.55 -2.05 12.50
N ARG A 72 -3.27 -0.92 12.56
CA ARG A 72 -4.70 -0.85 12.20
C ARG A 72 -4.90 -1.16 10.71
N SER A 73 -4.19 -0.45 9.84
CA SER A 73 -4.30 -0.63 8.39
C SER A 73 -3.81 -2.01 7.99
N TRP A 74 -2.74 -2.52 8.63
CA TRP A 74 -2.26 -3.89 8.42
C TRP A 74 -3.34 -4.94 8.69
N ALA A 75 -3.97 -4.89 9.88
CA ALA A 75 -5.03 -5.82 10.23
C ALA A 75 -6.25 -5.68 9.32
N TYR A 76 -6.67 -4.45 9.03
CA TYR A 76 -7.79 -4.18 8.13
C TYR A 76 -7.60 -4.80 6.74
N TRP A 77 -6.43 -4.61 6.12
CA TRP A 77 -6.19 -5.10 4.77
C TRP A 77 -6.02 -6.61 4.71
N HIS A 78 -5.41 -7.22 5.72
CA HIS A 78 -5.35 -8.69 5.82
C HIS A 78 -6.75 -9.29 5.94
N TYR A 79 -7.65 -8.64 6.67
CA TYR A 79 -9.05 -9.07 6.77
C TYR A 79 -9.80 -8.83 5.45
N ARG A 80 -9.76 -7.60 4.92
CA ARG A 80 -10.50 -7.19 3.71
C ARG A 80 -10.16 -8.06 2.49
N LEU A 81 -8.89 -8.44 2.34
CA LEU A 81 -8.41 -9.26 1.23
C LEU A 81 -8.52 -10.78 1.49
N GLY A 82 -9.10 -11.20 2.62
CA GLY A 82 -9.27 -12.61 2.96
C GLY A 82 -7.96 -13.36 3.25
N LEU A 83 -6.92 -12.64 3.71
CA LEU A 83 -5.58 -13.18 3.95
C LEU A 83 -5.36 -13.66 5.39
N ALA A 84 -6.23 -13.25 6.30
CA ALA A 84 -6.20 -13.67 7.69
C ALA A 84 -7.61 -13.96 8.20
N ALA A 85 -7.73 -15.00 9.01
CA ALA A 85 -8.90 -15.16 9.86
C ALA A 85 -8.88 -14.13 11.00
N VAL A 86 -10.04 -13.88 11.61
CA VAL A 86 -10.16 -13.06 12.81
C VAL A 86 -9.17 -13.59 13.87
N ASP A 87 -8.44 -12.67 14.50
CA ASP A 87 -7.37 -12.92 15.49
C ASP A 87 -6.12 -13.68 14.98
N HIS A 88 -5.99 -13.90 13.67
CA HIS A 88 -4.84 -14.59 13.06
C HIS A 88 -4.11 -13.72 12.03
N VAL A 89 -4.07 -12.41 12.26
CA VAL A 89 -3.34 -11.46 11.41
C VAL A 89 -1.83 -11.71 11.53
N PRO A 90 -1.08 -11.82 10.41
CA PRO A 90 0.37 -11.96 10.45
C PRO A 90 1.04 -10.82 11.23
N PRO A 91 2.21 -11.04 11.84
CA PRO A 91 2.96 -9.96 12.47
C PRO A 91 3.41 -8.92 11.42
N MET A 92 3.52 -7.67 11.86
CA MET A 92 4.06 -6.58 11.05
C MET A 92 5.49 -6.88 10.57
N PRO A 93 5.90 -6.34 9.40
CA PRO A 93 7.28 -6.44 8.94
C PRO A 93 8.24 -5.84 9.97
N ILE A 94 9.16 -6.68 10.47
CA ILE A 94 10.24 -6.26 11.37
C ILE A 94 11.54 -6.09 10.59
N ARG A 95 12.40 -5.18 11.06
CA ARG A 95 13.73 -5.01 10.51
C ARG A 95 14.53 -6.30 10.74
N LYS A 96 14.97 -6.95 9.66
CA LYS A 96 15.94 -8.04 9.74
C LYS A 96 17.35 -7.44 9.79
N LEU A 97 18.03 -7.58 10.92
CA LEU A 97 19.46 -7.28 11.02
C LEU A 97 20.25 -8.49 10.48
N PRO A 98 21.34 -8.26 9.72
CA PRO A 98 22.25 -9.33 9.32
C PRO A 98 22.99 -9.93 10.52
#